data_AF-A0A9P8LEZ9-F1
#
_entry.id   AF-A0A9P8LEZ9-F1
#
_cell.length_a   1.000
_cell.length_b   1.000
_cell.length_c   1.000
_cell.angle_alpha   90.00
_cell.angle_beta   90.00
_cell.angle_gamma   90.00
#
_symmetry.space_group_name_H-M   'P 1'
#
loop_
_entity.id
_entity.type
_entity.pdbx_description
1 polymer ?
#
loop_
_entity_poly.entity_id
_entity_poly.type
_entity_poly.pdbx_seq_one_letter_code
_entity_poly.pdbx_strand_id
1 'polypeptide(L)'
;MKAYFYDNEPGDQRQDHDSGRPADAGYLSKLGVLYHHCPSLSQVDALAAKRSYRNRDEIVVSPERMGDAYEEKVKMFFNEHLHEDEEIRYILDGEGFFDVRDESDEWVRIRVEKDDLIILPAGIYHRFTTDRNNVSAIDFIQCEKLG
;
A
#
# COMPACT_ATOMS: atom_id res chain seq x y z
N MET A 1 5.96 9.18 4.26
CA MET A 1 6.40 8.21 3.22
C MET A 1 7.89 8.25 2.88
N LYS A 2 8.51 7.06 2.83
CA LYS A 2 9.87 6.79 2.33
C LYS A 2 9.78 5.65 1.29
N ALA A 3 10.47 5.78 0.16
CA ALA A 3 10.51 4.73 -0.86
C ALA A 3 11.93 4.47 -1.39
N TYR A 4 12.20 3.21 -1.70
CA TYR A 4 13.53 2.71 -2.06
C TYR A 4 13.43 1.36 -2.78
N PHE A 5 14.47 0.99 -3.52
CA PHE A 5 14.52 -0.35 -4.13
C PHE A 5 14.71 -1.41 -3.05
N TYR A 6 13.98 -2.51 -3.21
CA TYR A 6 14.06 -3.68 -2.34
C TYR A 6 15.40 -4.40 -2.51
N ASP A 7 16.02 -4.84 -1.42
CA ASP A 7 17.35 -5.50 -1.47
C ASP A 7 17.34 -6.93 -2.04
N ASN A 8 16.17 -7.59 -2.07
CA ASN A 8 15.97 -9.00 -2.45
C ASN A 8 16.75 -10.01 -1.59
N GLU A 9 17.24 -9.59 -0.43
CA GLU A 9 17.91 -10.49 0.50
C GLU A 9 16.90 -11.45 1.14
N PRO A 10 17.29 -12.71 1.43
CA PRO A 10 16.42 -13.63 2.16
C PRO A 10 16.09 -13.07 3.55
N GLY A 11 14.82 -13.12 3.93
CA GLY A 11 14.40 -12.64 5.24
C GLY A 11 12.88 -12.56 5.41
N ASP A 12 12.49 -12.12 6.59
CA ASP A 12 11.09 -11.78 6.86
C ASP A 12 10.69 -10.52 6.07
N GLN A 13 9.70 -10.67 5.20
CA GLN A 13 9.12 -9.62 4.36
C GLN A 13 8.75 -8.33 5.10
N ARG A 14 8.46 -8.42 6.41
CA ARG A 14 8.05 -7.32 7.29
C ARG A 14 9.24 -6.43 7.73
N GLN A 15 10.46 -6.80 7.38
CA GLN A 15 11.66 -5.98 7.60
C GLN A 15 11.79 -4.87 6.56
N ASP A 16 12.69 -3.90 6.77
CA ASP A 16 12.76 -2.74 5.87
C ASP A 16 13.22 -3.12 4.46
N HIS A 17 14.13 -4.09 4.29
CA HIS A 17 14.67 -4.53 2.99
C HIS A 17 15.17 -3.37 2.10
N ASP A 18 15.88 -2.42 2.70
CA ASP A 18 16.36 -1.20 2.03
C ASP A 18 17.73 -1.44 1.37
N SER A 19 17.76 -1.43 0.03
CA SER A 19 19.00 -1.57 -0.73
C SER A 19 19.92 -0.35 -0.67
N GLY A 20 19.47 0.77 -0.10
CA GLY A 20 20.16 2.06 -0.11
C GLY A 20 19.98 2.86 -1.40
N ARG A 21 19.26 2.32 -2.40
CA ARG A 21 18.89 3.04 -3.63
C ARG A 21 17.53 3.73 -3.42
N PRO A 22 17.47 5.07 -3.31
CA PRO A 22 16.21 5.77 -3.10
C PRO A 22 15.33 5.76 -4.35
N ALA A 23 14.01 5.72 -4.15
CA ALA A 23 13.00 5.97 -5.18
C ALA A 23 12.18 7.19 -4.75
N ASP A 24 12.49 8.36 -5.28
CA ASP A 24 11.82 9.60 -4.88
C ASP A 24 10.37 9.70 -5.41
N ALA A 25 9.64 10.71 -4.93
CA ALA A 25 8.26 10.94 -5.36
C ALA A 25 8.11 11.16 -6.87
N GLY A 26 9.13 11.73 -7.54
CA GLY A 26 9.14 11.92 -8.98
C GLY A 26 9.27 10.60 -9.73
N TYR A 27 10.05 9.66 -9.19
CA TYR A 27 10.15 8.29 -9.70
C TYR A 27 8.84 7.53 -9.52
N LEU A 28 8.24 7.55 -8.33
CA LEU A 28 6.93 6.91 -8.08
C LEU A 28 5.83 7.45 -9.01
N SER A 29 5.83 8.77 -9.25
CA SER A 29 4.87 9.40 -10.17
C SER A 29 5.00 8.89 -11.61
N LYS A 30 6.21 8.52 -12.07
CA LYS A 30 6.42 7.92 -13.40
C LYS A 30 5.82 6.51 -13.49
N LEU A 31 5.84 5.76 -12.38
CA LEU A 31 5.15 4.48 -12.26
C LEU A 31 3.63 4.64 -12.13
N GLY A 32 3.11 5.87 -12.07
CA GLY A 32 1.71 6.18 -11.86
C GLY A 32 1.24 6.05 -10.41
N VAL A 33 2.15 5.80 -9.47
CA VAL A 33 1.86 5.73 -8.04
C VAL A 33 1.72 7.15 -7.49
N LEU A 34 0.56 7.45 -6.89
CA LEU A 34 0.28 8.74 -6.28
C LEU A 34 0.30 8.63 -4.75
N TYR A 35 0.79 9.68 -4.11
CA TYR A 35 0.88 9.76 -2.65
C TYR A 35 0.31 11.08 -2.15
N HIS A 36 -0.42 11.02 -1.05
CA HIS A 36 -0.92 12.16 -0.31
C HIS A 36 -0.73 11.94 1.18
N HIS A 37 -0.25 12.97 1.88
CA HIS A 37 -0.34 13.01 3.33
C HIS A 37 -1.65 13.71 3.72
N CYS A 38 -2.52 12.98 4.42
CA CYS A 38 -3.89 13.35 4.75
C CYS A 38 -4.13 13.28 6.27
N PRO A 39 -3.68 14.26 7.07
CA PRO A 39 -3.88 14.31 8.53
C PRO A 39 -5.36 14.37 8.99
N SER A 40 -6.32 14.46 8.06
CA SER A 40 -7.75 14.40 8.40
C SER A 40 -8.57 13.68 7.34
N LEU A 41 -9.60 12.95 7.80
CA LEU A 41 -10.55 12.27 6.92
C LEU A 41 -11.23 13.20 5.91
N SER A 42 -11.43 14.47 6.23
CA SER A 42 -11.99 15.44 5.28
C SER A 42 -11.14 15.63 4.02
N GLN A 43 -9.82 15.43 4.09
CA GLN A 43 -8.94 15.49 2.93
C GLN A 43 -9.07 14.22 2.07
N VAL A 44 -9.23 13.07 2.73
CA VAL A 44 -9.51 11.78 2.08
C VAL A 44 -10.87 11.87 1.35
N ASP A 45 -11.91 12.37 2.02
CA ASP A 45 -13.25 12.54 1.46
C ASP A 45 -13.24 13.50 0.25
N ALA A 46 -12.48 14.60 0.34
CA ALA A 46 -12.34 15.55 -0.77
C ALA A 46 -11.64 14.92 -1.98
N LEU A 47 -10.61 14.10 -1.75
CA LEU A 47 -9.92 13.36 -2.81
C LEU A 47 -10.83 12.30 -3.43
N ALA A 48 -11.54 11.54 -2.61
CA ALA A 48 -12.50 10.54 -3.04
C ALA A 48 -13.60 11.16 -3.91
N ALA A 49 -14.18 12.30 -3.49
CA ALA A 49 -15.16 13.04 -4.27
C ALA A 49 -14.58 13.53 -5.60
N LYS A 50 -13.38 14.11 -5.59
CA LYS A 50 -12.70 14.59 -6.81
C LYS A 50 -12.43 13.46 -7.81
N ARG A 51 -12.14 12.25 -7.33
CA ARG A 51 -11.83 11.07 -8.15
C ARG A 51 -13.03 10.15 -8.36
N SER A 52 -14.20 10.51 -7.84
CA SER A 52 -15.45 9.74 -7.95
C SER A 52 -15.37 8.33 -7.36
N TYR A 53 -14.61 8.15 -6.28
CA TYR A 53 -14.58 6.90 -5.51
C TYR A 53 -15.90 6.70 -4.77
N ARG A 54 -16.43 5.47 -4.79
CA ARG A 54 -17.82 5.20 -4.37
C ARG A 54 -17.93 4.32 -3.14
N ASN A 55 -16.98 3.41 -2.94
CA ASN A 55 -17.01 2.44 -1.86
C ASN A 55 -15.81 2.64 -0.94
N ARG A 56 -16.02 2.35 0.34
CA ARG A 56 -15.02 2.48 1.39
C ARG A 56 -15.29 1.42 2.45
N ASP A 57 -14.28 0.63 2.76
CA ASP A 57 -14.29 -0.40 3.79
C ASP A 57 -13.06 -0.25 4.68
N GLU A 58 -13.21 -0.50 5.99
CA GLU A 58 -12.09 -0.44 6.93
C GLU A 58 -11.70 -1.86 7.35
N ILE A 59 -10.39 -2.16 7.32
CA ILE A 59 -9.86 -3.42 7.83
C ILE A 59 -8.73 -3.15 8.82
N VAL A 60 -8.63 -4.02 9.82
CA VAL A 60 -7.48 -4.05 10.73
C VAL A 60 -6.73 -5.35 10.52
N VAL A 61 -5.52 -5.25 9.97
CA VAL A 61 -4.62 -6.38 9.76
C VAL A 61 -3.77 -6.55 11.02
N SER A 62 -4.17 -7.47 11.89
CA SER A 62 -3.41 -7.85 13.08
C SER A 62 -3.72 -9.28 13.53
N PRO A 63 -2.78 -9.96 14.23
CA PRO A 63 -3.04 -11.27 14.81
C PRO A 63 -4.25 -11.28 15.75
N GLU A 64 -4.42 -10.23 16.57
CA GLU A 64 -5.53 -10.11 17.52
C GLU A 64 -6.89 -10.03 16.81
N ARG A 65 -6.98 -9.26 15.72
CA ARG A 65 -8.24 -9.07 14.99
C ARG A 65 -8.58 -10.20 14.03
N MET A 66 -7.56 -10.83 13.43
CA MET A 66 -7.76 -11.85 12.40
C MET A 66 -7.64 -13.28 12.91
N GLY A 67 -7.08 -13.49 14.12
CA GLY A 67 -6.88 -14.83 14.69
C GLY A 67 -6.06 -15.73 13.77
N ASP A 68 -6.48 -16.99 13.65
CA ASP A 68 -5.78 -18.02 12.85
C ASP A 68 -5.68 -17.66 11.35
N ALA A 69 -6.58 -16.81 10.84
CA ALA A 69 -6.56 -16.38 9.44
C ALA A 69 -5.46 -15.35 9.13
N TYR A 70 -4.83 -14.77 10.15
CA TYR A 70 -3.83 -13.71 9.98
C TYR A 70 -2.69 -14.14 9.05
N GLU A 71 -2.05 -15.28 9.33
CA GLU A 71 -0.87 -15.73 8.59
C GLU A 71 -1.19 -16.07 7.12
N GLU A 72 -2.38 -16.62 6.85
CA GLU A 72 -2.83 -16.87 5.48
C GLU A 72 -3.12 -15.57 4.73
N LYS A 73 -3.76 -14.59 5.39
CA LYS A 73 -4.06 -13.28 4.79
C LYS A 73 -2.80 -12.48 4.49
N VAL A 74 -1.84 -12.43 5.41
CA VAL A 74 -0.57 -11.73 5.20
C VAL A 74 0.21 -12.34 4.03
N LYS A 75 0.22 -13.67 3.91
CA LYS A 75 0.82 -14.35 2.74
C LYS A 75 0.10 -14.00 1.44
N MET A 76 -1.23 -14.00 1.46
CA MET A 76 -2.05 -13.65 0.30
C MET A 76 -1.79 -12.22 -0.17
N PHE A 77 -1.74 -11.25 0.74
CA PHE A 77 -1.44 -9.85 0.41
C PHE A 77 0.00 -9.66 -0.11
N PHE A 78 0.94 -10.48 0.35
CA PHE A 78 2.34 -10.39 -0.08
C PHE A 78 2.66 -11.16 -1.37
N ASN A 79 1.74 -12.01 -1.84
CA ASN A 79 1.86 -12.57 -3.19
C ASN A 79 1.72 -11.44 -4.21
N GLU A 80 2.57 -11.42 -5.22
CA GLU A 80 2.47 -10.47 -6.33
C GLU A 80 1.12 -10.61 -7.05
N HIS A 81 0.42 -9.50 -7.20
CA HIS A 81 -0.88 -9.42 -7.86
C HIS A 81 -1.08 -8.06 -8.53
N LEU A 82 -2.19 -7.91 -9.26
CA LEU A 82 -2.64 -6.65 -9.83
C LEU A 82 -4.17 -6.55 -9.77
N HIS A 83 -4.67 -5.34 -9.98
CA HIS A 83 -6.09 -5.03 -10.08
C HIS A 83 -6.40 -4.34 -11.41
N GLU A 84 -7.62 -4.55 -11.94
CA GLU A 84 -8.10 -3.89 -13.15
C GLU A 84 -8.49 -2.41 -12.91
N ASP A 85 -8.73 -2.07 -11.64
CA ASP A 85 -8.98 -0.71 -11.17
C ASP A 85 -7.84 -0.21 -10.28
N GLU A 86 -7.88 1.07 -9.93
CA GLU A 86 -6.94 1.66 -8.97
C GLU A 86 -7.11 1.01 -7.58
N GLU A 87 -5.99 0.75 -6.92
CA GLU A 87 -5.97 0.37 -5.51
C GLU A 87 -5.66 1.61 -4.67
N ILE A 88 -6.61 2.01 -3.80
CA ILE A 88 -6.45 3.16 -2.91
C ILE A 88 -6.46 2.68 -1.46
N ARG A 89 -5.48 3.14 -0.70
CA ARG A 89 -5.28 2.76 0.71
C ARG A 89 -4.95 4.00 1.51
N TYR A 90 -5.72 4.22 2.57
CA TYR A 90 -5.45 5.25 3.57
C TYR A 90 -5.11 4.58 4.89
N ILE A 91 -4.01 4.99 5.51
CA ILE A 91 -3.52 4.37 6.74
C ILE A 91 -4.13 5.10 7.95
N LEU A 92 -5.03 4.41 8.65
CA LEU A 92 -5.68 4.94 9.86
C LEU A 92 -4.78 4.86 11.08
N ASP A 93 -4.01 3.77 11.18
CA ASP A 93 -3.07 3.54 12.28
C ASP A 93 -2.02 2.48 11.89
N GLY A 94 -0.89 2.50 12.59
CA GLY A 94 0.24 1.61 12.34
C GLY A 94 1.01 1.95 11.06
N GLU A 95 1.76 0.96 10.55
CA GLU A 95 2.64 1.11 9.40
C GLU A 95 2.60 -0.13 8.49
N GLY A 96 3.01 0.04 7.24
CA GLY A 96 3.13 -1.08 6.30
C GLY A 96 3.97 -0.74 5.09
N PHE A 97 4.13 -1.73 4.22
CA PHE A 97 4.90 -1.64 3.00
C PHE A 97 4.06 -2.04 1.80
N PHE A 98 4.01 -1.17 0.80
CA PHE A 98 3.58 -1.50 -0.56
C PHE A 98 4.83 -1.69 -1.42
N ASP A 99 4.98 -2.85 -2.04
CA ASP A 99 6.01 -3.06 -3.05
C ASP A 99 5.36 -3.01 -4.43
N VAL A 100 5.94 -2.26 -5.36
CA VAL A 100 5.49 -2.16 -6.75
C VAL A 100 6.62 -2.54 -7.71
N ARG A 101 6.28 -3.11 -8.87
CA ARG A 101 7.25 -3.34 -9.94
C ARG A 101 7.50 -2.05 -10.71
N ASP A 102 8.76 -1.80 -11.02
CA ASP A 102 9.16 -0.77 -12.00
C ASP A 102 9.20 -1.31 -13.44
N GLU A 103 9.59 -0.46 -14.39
CA GLU A 103 9.72 -0.83 -15.81
C GLU A 103 10.83 -1.87 -16.09
N SER A 104 11.76 -2.06 -15.15
CA SER A 104 12.87 -3.02 -15.24
C SER A 104 12.59 -4.32 -14.47
N ASP A 105 11.35 -4.52 -14.02
CA ASP A 105 10.93 -5.62 -13.16
C ASP A 105 11.68 -5.65 -11.80
N GLU A 106 12.10 -4.50 -11.28
CA GLU A 106 12.65 -4.37 -9.93
C GLU A 106 11.56 -4.00 -8.91
N TRP A 107 11.69 -4.52 -7.69
CA TRP A 107 10.80 -4.16 -6.58
C TRP A 107 11.18 -2.80 -5.98
N VAL A 108 10.20 -1.90 -5.91
CA VAL A 108 10.28 -0.63 -5.21
C VAL A 108 9.38 -0.69 -3.99
N ARG A 109 9.97 -0.62 -2.80
CA ARG A 109 9.28 -0.65 -1.52
C ARG A 109 8.91 0.76 -1.09
N ILE A 110 7.65 0.93 -0.68
CA ILE A 110 7.06 2.19 -0.23
C ILE A 110 6.57 1.97 1.20
N ARG A 111 7.23 2.61 2.16
CA ARG A 111 6.79 2.63 3.56
C ARG A 111 5.71 3.69 3.73
N VAL A 112 4.57 3.25 4.24
CA VAL A 112 3.43 4.08 4.59
C VAL A 112 3.14 3.97 6.08
N GLU A 113 2.75 5.09 6.68
CA GLU A 113 2.42 5.20 8.09
C GLU A 113 1.10 5.93 8.25
N LYS A 114 0.60 6.04 9.49
CA LYS A 114 -0.61 6.77 9.80
C LYS A 114 -0.70 8.13 9.07
N ASP A 115 -1.92 8.42 8.58
CA ASP A 115 -2.28 9.60 7.81
C ASP A 115 -1.72 9.62 6.36
N ASP A 116 -1.03 8.58 5.91
CA ASP A 116 -0.64 8.42 4.52
C ASP A 116 -1.76 7.81 3.67
N LEU A 117 -1.96 8.35 2.46
CA LEU A 117 -2.82 7.81 1.42
C LEU A 117 -1.98 7.50 0.18
N ILE A 118 -2.11 6.28 -0.34
CA ILE A 118 -1.47 5.83 -1.56
C ILE A 118 -2.51 5.38 -2.59
N ILE A 119 -2.25 5.69 -3.86
CA ILE A 119 -3.04 5.22 -5.01
C ILE A 119 -2.09 4.47 -5.94
N LEU A 120 -2.34 3.19 -6.14
CA LEU A 120 -1.67 2.35 -7.11
C LEU A 120 -2.50 2.32 -8.40
N PRO A 121 -1.87 2.57 -9.58
CA PRO A 121 -2.61 2.59 -10.83
C PRO A 121 -3.06 1.19 -11.24
N ALA A 122 -4.18 1.12 -11.97
CA ALA A 122 -4.66 -0.13 -12.56
C ALA A 122 -3.56 -0.85 -13.37
N GLY A 123 -3.44 -2.16 -13.18
CA GLY A 123 -2.50 -3.01 -13.89
C GLY A 123 -1.06 -3.01 -13.38
N ILE A 124 -0.71 -2.22 -12.35
CA ILE A 124 0.62 -2.33 -11.74
C ILE A 124 0.72 -3.61 -10.91
N TYR A 125 1.81 -4.37 -11.11
CA TYR A 125 2.13 -5.48 -10.21
C TYR A 125 2.57 -4.93 -8.87
N HIS A 126 1.93 -5.40 -7.81
CA HIS A 126 2.19 -4.96 -6.46
C HIS A 126 1.92 -6.06 -5.44
N ARG A 127 2.34 -5.79 -4.20
CA ARG A 127 2.08 -6.61 -3.02
C ARG A 127 2.10 -5.74 -1.76
N PHE A 128 1.50 -6.23 -0.68
CA PHE A 128 1.44 -5.54 0.60
C PHE A 128 1.91 -6.43 1.76
N THR A 129 2.59 -5.83 2.73
CA THR A 129 2.88 -6.46 4.03
C THR A 129 2.81 -5.45 5.16
N THR A 130 2.43 -5.90 6.35
CA THR A 130 2.57 -5.15 7.59
C THR A 130 4.05 -4.99 7.97
N ASP A 131 4.32 -4.08 8.90
CA ASP A 131 5.64 -3.92 9.52
C ASP A 131 5.91 -5.01 10.59
N ARG A 132 7.06 -4.91 11.28
CA ARG A 132 7.45 -5.86 12.34
C ARG A 132 6.49 -5.87 13.53
N ASN A 133 5.70 -4.82 13.73
CA ASN A 133 4.73 -4.74 14.82
C ASN A 133 3.44 -5.51 14.51
N ASN A 134 3.26 -5.99 13.27
CA ASN A 134 2.13 -6.82 12.84
C ASN A 134 0.77 -6.14 13.02
N VAL A 135 0.73 -4.80 13.04
CA VAL A 135 -0.52 -4.06 13.21
C VAL A 135 -0.56 -2.93 12.20
N SER A 136 -1.52 -3.02 11.29
CA SER A 136 -1.87 -1.93 10.39
C SER A 136 -3.40 -1.82 10.34
N ALA A 137 -3.94 -0.67 10.72
CA ALA A 137 -5.33 -0.32 10.47
C ALA A 137 -5.39 0.47 9.16
N ILE A 138 -6.04 -0.11 8.16
CA ILE A 138 -6.03 0.39 6.80
C ILE A 138 -7.46 0.53 6.33
N ASP A 139 -7.73 1.69 5.76
CA ASP A 139 -8.96 2.03 5.10
C ASP A 139 -8.82 1.78 3.60
N PHE A 140 -9.64 0.87 3.10
CA PHE A 140 -9.70 0.43 1.72
C PHE A 140 -10.75 1.27 1.02
N ILE A 141 -10.31 2.19 0.16
CA ILE A 141 -11.21 2.99 -0.65
C ILE A 141 -11.26 2.33 -2.02
N GLN A 142 -12.37 1.69 -2.35
CA GLN A 142 -12.50 1.00 -3.63
C GLN A 142 -13.10 1.92 -4.69
N CYS A 143 -12.38 2.03 -5.80
CA CYS A 143 -12.89 2.68 -7.00
C CYS A 143 -13.66 1.66 -7.85
N GLU A 144 -14.94 1.43 -7.58
CA GLU A 144 -15.78 0.72 -8.55
C GLU A 144 -16.20 1.68 -9.67
N LYS A 145 -15.73 1.43 -10.89
CA LYS A 145 -16.43 1.90 -12.09
C LYS A 145 -17.67 1.02 -12.26
N LEU A 146 -18.85 1.55 -11.96
CA LEU A 146 -20.08 0.88 -12.41
C LEU A 146 -20.00 0.79 -13.95
N GLY A 147 -20.01 -0.44 -14.46
CA GLY A 147 -20.16 -0.74 -15.88
C GLY A 147 -21.48 -0.23 -16.46
#